data_AF-A0A952H8Q6-F1
#
_entry.id   AF-A0A952H8Q6-F1
#
_cell.length_a   1.000
_cell.length_b   1.000
_cell.length_c   1.000
_cell.angle_alpha   90.00
_cell.angle_beta   90.00
_cell.angle_gamma   90.00
#
_symmetry.space_group_name_H-M   'P 1'
#
loop_
_entity.id
_entity.type
_entity.pdbx_description
1 polymer ?
#
loop_
_entity_poly.entity_id
_entity_poly.type
_entity_poly.pdbx_seq_one_letter_code
_entity_poly.pdbx_strand_id
1 'polypeptide(L)'
;MNVLLQALERDGSVTRPAEAPVGKALPAQLTDRGRQSLAKATAAVRSVEVRMLAGLTETQQSEARRILRSMVRSLRDGAARGDDTA
;
A
#
# COMPACT_ATOMS: atom_id res chain seq x y z
N MET A 1 5.46 -11.28 -14.04
CA MET A 1 4.07 -11.68 -13.73
C MET A 1 3.75 -11.17 -12.32
N ASN A 2 2.69 -10.38 -12.13
CA ASN A 2 2.30 -9.90 -10.80
C ASN A 2 1.10 -10.73 -10.31
N VAL A 3 1.36 -11.73 -9.47
CA VAL A 3 0.37 -12.71 -8.99
C VAL A 3 -0.78 -12.05 -8.25
N LEU A 4 -0.50 -10.98 -7.48
CA LEU A 4 -1.54 -10.21 -6.80
C LEU A 4 -2.49 -9.54 -7.80
N LEU A 5 -1.94 -8.87 -8.82
CA LEU A 5 -2.77 -8.24 -9.85
C LEU A 5 -3.60 -9.27 -10.62
N GLN A 6 -3.05 -10.45 -10.92
CA GLN A 6 -3.81 -11.52 -11.56
C GLN A 6 -4.95 -12.05 -10.67
N ALA A 7 -4.73 -12.17 -9.36
CA ALA A 7 -5.80 -12.56 -8.44
C ALA A 7 -6.90 -11.50 -8.39
N LEU A 8 -6.54 -10.22 -8.21
CA LEU A 8 -7.48 -9.12 -8.17
C LEU A 8 -8.29 -8.97 -9.48
N GLU A 9 -7.67 -9.27 -10.62
CA GLU A 9 -8.30 -9.26 -11.94
C GLU A 9 -9.29 -10.43 -12.08
N ARG A 10 -8.90 -11.64 -11.67
CA ARG A 10 -9.81 -12.81 -11.62
C ARG A 10 -11.00 -12.59 -10.68
N ASP A 11 -10.79 -11.91 -9.56
CA ASP A 11 -11.83 -11.60 -8.56
C ASP A 11 -12.71 -10.39 -8.97
N GLY A 12 -12.44 -9.80 -10.14
CA GLY A 12 -13.18 -8.66 -10.70
C GLY A 12 -12.99 -7.35 -9.94
N SER A 13 -11.97 -7.24 -9.10
CA SER A 13 -11.66 -6.02 -8.33
C SER A 13 -10.87 -5.02 -9.17
N VAL A 14 -10.08 -5.50 -10.14
CA VAL A 14 -9.43 -4.67 -11.14
C VAL A 14 -9.71 -5.19 -12.54
N THR A 15 -9.59 -4.32 -13.52
CA THR A 15 -9.54 -4.67 -14.95
C THR A 15 -8.27 -4.12 -15.56
N ARG A 16 -7.87 -4.70 -16.68
CA ARG A 16 -6.82 -4.15 -17.53
C ARG A 16 -7.49 -3.63 -18.80
N PRO A 17 -7.23 -2.39 -19.23
CA PRO A 17 -7.78 -1.90 -20.48
C PRO A 17 -7.23 -2.73 -21.64
N ALA A 18 -8.05 -2.92 -22.68
CA ALA A 18 -7.66 -3.66 -23.88
C ALA A 18 -6.59 -2.92 -24.69
N GLU A 19 -6.60 -1.59 -24.62
CA GLU A 19 -5.68 -0.70 -25.32
C GLU A 19 -4.98 0.24 -24.34
N ALA A 20 -3.73 0.58 -24.65
CA ALA A 20 -2.95 1.48 -23.82
C ALA A 20 -3.44 2.92 -24.04
N PRO A 21 -3.86 3.64 -22.98
CA PRO A 21 -4.29 5.03 -23.14
C PRO A 21 -3.14 5.93 -23.62
N VAL A 22 -1.89 5.61 -23.25
CA VAL A 22 -0.67 6.20 -23.80
C VAL A 22 0.46 5.16 -23.77
N GLY A 23 1.28 5.11 -24.82
CA GLY A 23 2.46 4.25 -24.87
C GLY A 23 2.11 2.76 -25.01
N LYS A 24 2.87 1.89 -24.35
CA LYS A 24 2.70 0.42 -24.41
C LYS A 24 2.15 -0.20 -23.12
N ALA A 25 1.89 0.61 -22.09
CA ALA A 25 1.50 0.13 -20.78
C ALA A 25 -0.02 -0.04 -20.67
N LEU A 26 -0.46 -1.19 -20.15
CA LEU A 26 -1.86 -1.48 -19.81
C LEU A 26 -2.01 -1.51 -18.27
N PRO A 27 -2.15 -0.34 -17.62
CA PRO A 27 -2.23 -0.27 -16.16
C PRO A 27 -3.53 -0.91 -15.66
N ALA A 28 -3.45 -1.66 -14.58
CA ALA A 28 -4.65 -2.17 -13.91
C ALA A 28 -5.46 -1.00 -13.31
N GLN A 29 -6.78 -1.01 -13.50
CA GLN A 29 -7.71 -0.02 -13.00
C GLN A 29 -8.72 -0.68 -12.06
N LEU A 30 -9.12 0.02 -10.99
CA LEU A 30 -10.19 -0.48 -10.12
C LEU A 30 -11.53 -0.49 -10.88
N THR A 31 -12.28 -1.57 -10.72
CA THR A 31 -13.70 -1.62 -11.10
C THR A 31 -14.56 -0.90 -10.05
N ASP A 32 -15.86 -0.74 -10.29
CA ASP A 32 -16.79 -0.26 -9.25
C ASP A 32 -16.82 -1.18 -8.03
N ARG A 33 -16.82 -2.50 -8.27
CA ARG A 33 -16.67 -3.50 -7.21
C ARG A 33 -15.36 -3.31 -6.45
N GLY A 34 -14.26 -3.12 -7.17
CA GLY A 34 -12.95 -2.85 -6.59
C GLY A 34 -12.94 -1.60 -5.71
N ARG A 35 -13.55 -0.51 -6.17
CA ARG A 35 -13.71 0.73 -5.39
C ARG A 35 -14.53 0.50 -4.12
N GLN A 36 -15.62 -0.24 -4.19
CA GLN A 36 -16.44 -0.56 -3.01
C GLN A 36 -15.68 -1.44 -2.01
N SER A 37 -14.97 -2.46 -2.47
CA SER A 37 -14.12 -3.30 -1.63
C SER A 37 -12.99 -2.50 -0.98
N LEU A 38 -12.35 -1.62 -1.74
CA LEU A 38 -11.32 -0.70 -1.23
C LEU A 38 -11.90 0.20 -0.13
N ALA A 39 -13.06 0.81 -0.34
CA ALA A 39 -13.70 1.66 0.66
C ALA A 39 -13.96 0.90 1.98
N LYS A 40 -14.48 -0.34 1.90
CA LYS A 40 -14.70 -1.20 3.08
C LYS A 40 -13.39 -1.52 3.79
N ALA A 41 -12.37 -1.92 3.04
CA ALA A 41 -11.05 -2.24 3.60
C ALA A 41 -10.41 -1.00 4.26
N THR A 42 -10.47 0.16 3.61
CA THR A 42 -9.97 1.43 4.14
C THR A 42 -10.68 1.79 5.45
N ALA A 43 -12.01 1.66 5.52
CA ALA A 43 -12.75 1.91 6.76
C ALA A 43 -12.34 0.95 7.89
N ALA A 44 -12.17 -0.34 7.58
CA ALA A 44 -11.73 -1.33 8.54
C ALA A 44 -10.32 -1.01 9.08
N VAL A 45 -9.37 -0.70 8.20
CA VAL A 45 -8.01 -0.30 8.61
C VAL A 45 -8.05 0.97 9.46
N ARG A 46 -8.82 1.99 9.05
CA ARG A 46 -8.95 3.23 9.82
C ARG A 46 -9.51 2.99 11.22
N SER A 47 -10.45 2.06 11.37
CA SER A 47 -10.96 1.70 12.71
C SER A 47 -9.89 1.08 13.61
N VAL A 48 -8.98 0.29 13.03
CA VAL A 48 -7.82 -0.26 13.75
C VAL A 48 -6.85 0.86 14.12
N GLU A 49 -6.53 1.76 13.18
CA GLU A 49 -5.66 2.91 13.45
C GLU A 49 -6.17 3.78 14.59
N VAL A 50 -7.47 4.10 14.59
CA VAL A 50 -8.10 4.89 15.66
C VAL A 50 -7.96 4.19 17.01
N ARG A 51 -8.24 2.88 17.08
CA ARG A 51 -8.10 2.11 18.33
C ARG A 51 -6.64 2.03 18.79
N MET A 52 -5.71 1.80 17.86
CA MET A 52 -4.28 1.70 18.14
C MET A 52 -3.72 3.00 18.72
N LEU A 53 -4.22 4.15 18.27
CA LEU A 53 -3.71 5.47 18.65
C LEU A 53 -4.52 6.15 19.77
N ALA A 54 -5.59 5.53 20.27
CA ALA A 54 -6.54 6.13 21.21
C ALA A 54 -5.91 6.62 22.53
N GLY A 55 -4.79 6.03 22.96
CA GLY A 55 -4.06 6.44 24.16
C GLY A 55 -3.01 7.53 23.95
N LEU A 56 -2.85 8.04 22.72
CA LEU A 56 -1.78 8.97 22.36
C LEU A 56 -2.34 10.34 21.97
N THR A 57 -1.73 11.40 22.50
CA THR A 57 -1.95 12.77 22.02
C THR A 57 -1.47 12.93 20.57
N GLU A 58 -1.96 13.95 19.86
CA GLU A 58 -1.53 14.22 18.48
C GLU A 58 -0.02 14.41 18.34
N THR A 59 0.62 15.03 19.34
CA THR A 59 2.07 15.19 19.42
C THR A 59 2.77 13.83 19.55
N GLN A 60 2.28 12.95 20.43
CA GLN A 60 2.83 11.60 20.60
C GLN A 60 2.66 10.76 19.33
N GLN A 61 1.52 10.85 18.64
CA GLN A 61 1.30 10.17 17.36
C GLN A 61 2.28 10.68 16.28
N SER A 62 2.53 11.99 16.24
CA SER A 62 3.46 12.61 15.29
C SER A 62 4.90 12.17 15.53
N GLU A 63 5.32 12.11 16.79
CA GLU A 63 6.64 11.61 17.19
C GLU A 63 6.81 10.12 16.90
N ALA A 64 5.83 9.29 17.24
CA ALA A 64 5.84 7.86 16.91
C ALA A 64 5.99 7.64 15.39
N ARG A 65 5.26 8.40 14.58
CA ARG A 65 5.37 8.37 13.10
C ARG A 65 6.75 8.82 12.62
N ARG A 66 7.36 9.84 13.24
CA ARG A 66 8.73 10.28 12.92
C ARG A 66 9.75 9.17 13.20
N ILE A 67 9.66 8.52 14.36
CA ILE A 67 10.54 7.42 14.75
C ILE A 67 10.40 6.24 13.77
N LEU A 68 9.17 5.81 13.47
CA LEU A 68 8.91 4.72 12.53
C LEU A 68 9.47 5.00 11.13
N ARG A 69 9.32 6.23 10.62
CA ARG A 69 9.92 6.62 9.32
C ARG A 69 11.44 6.56 9.34
N SER A 70 12.07 6.94 10.45
CA SER A 70 13.52 6.83 10.63
C SER A 70 13.96 5.37 10.58
N MET A 71 13.28 4.49 11.31
CA MET A 71 13.54 3.04 11.31
C MET A 71 13.42 2.45 9.89
N VAL A 72 12.34 2.76 9.17
CA VAL A 72 12.13 2.29 7.79
C VAL A 72 13.24 2.78 6.86
N ARG A 73 13.69 4.04 6.99
CA ARG A 73 14.80 4.56 6.21
C ARG A 73 16.10 3.82 6.51
N SER A 74 16.44 3.64 7.79
CA SER A 74 17.64 2.90 8.18
C SER A 74 17.63 1.45 7.67
N LEU A 75 16.48 0.77 7.71
CA LEU A 75 16.35 -0.59 7.18
C LEU A 75 16.51 -0.65 5.65
N ARG A 76 16.00 0.34 4.92
CA ARG A 76 16.16 0.44 3.46
C ARG A 76 17.59 0.79 3.07
N ASP A 77 18.21 1.74 3.76
CA ASP A 77 19.59 2.15 3.50
C ASP A 77 20.58 1.04 3.90
N GLY A 78 20.26 0.25 4.92
CA GLY A 78 21.00 -0.96 5.27
C GLY A 78 20.88 -2.05 4.20
N ALA A 79 19.67 -2.27 3.67
CA ALA A 79 19.45 -3.19 2.55
C ALA A 79 20.15 -2.73 1.25
N ALA A 80 20.25 -1.42 1.00
CA ALA A 80 20.99 -0.87 -0.14
C ALA A 80 22.52 -0.95 0.01
N ARG A 81 23.02 -1.13 1.24
CA ARG A 81 24.46 -1.28 1.55
C ARG A 81 24.88 -2.73 1.78
N GLY A 82 23.94 -3.67 1.75
CA GLY A 82 24.16 -5.08 2.08
C GLY A 82 24.00 -5.99 0.87
N ASP A 83 24.94 -5.88 -0.07
CA ASP A 83 25.36 -6.93 -1.02
C ASP A 83 26.66 -6.46 -1.69
N ASP A 84 27.73 -6.33 -0.90
CA ASP A 84 29.11 -6.28 -1.43
C ASP A 84 30.13 -6.76 -0.39
N THR A 85 29.77 -7.81 0.37
CA THR A 85 30.73 -8.53 1.22
C THR A 85 30.33 -10.00 1.31
N ALA A 86 30.55 -10.71 0.20
CA ALA A 86 30.68 -12.16 0.14
C ALA A 86 31.75 -12.51 -0.88
#